data_AF-A0A961Y020-F1
#
_entry.id   AF-A0A961Y020-F1
#
_cell.length_a   1.000
_cell.length_b   1.000
_cell.length_c   1.000
_cell.angle_alpha   90.00
_cell.angle_beta   90.00
_cell.angle_gamma   90.00
#
_symmetry.space_group_name_H-M   'P 1'
#
loop_
_entity.id
_entity.type
_entity.pdbx_description
1 polymer ?
#
loop_
_entity_poly.entity_id
_entity_poly.type
_entity_poly.pdbx_seq_one_letter_code
_entity_poly.pdbx_strand_id
1 'polypeptide(L)'
;KALAVLEPLREEGYETLEFYEKDGVYVHFGKDDVPERDGSDLPEVIPQNVHTSTIRAGVKIRRAVYEGKSRWTVMYKRAVEVSFDDLTWLDSFQRGQISAPPGSYLDADLEETYVTNENGEMVGDPSYKVKKVHGVIPQPEQRRLDFKDDSAS
;
A
#
# COMPACT_ATOMS: atom_id res chain seq x y z
N LYS A 1 0.98 -19.66 -18.51
CA LYS A 1 2.34 -19.72 -19.11
C LYS A 1 2.33 -19.81 -20.65
N ALA A 2 1.28 -20.35 -21.31
CA ALA A 2 1.22 -20.42 -22.77
C ALA A 2 0.95 -19.08 -23.49
N LEU A 3 0.18 -18.16 -22.88
CA LEU A 3 -0.22 -16.89 -23.51
C LEU A 3 0.92 -15.89 -23.76
N ALA A 4 2.00 -15.94 -22.98
CA ALA A 4 3.14 -15.02 -23.14
C ALA A 4 3.93 -15.29 -24.43
N VAL A 5 3.88 -16.52 -24.92
CA VAL A 5 4.64 -16.95 -26.11
C VAL A 5 4.03 -16.38 -27.41
N LEU A 6 2.76 -15.94 -27.36
CA LEU A 6 2.01 -15.40 -28.50
C LEU A 6 1.93 -13.86 -28.49
N GLU A 7 2.54 -13.18 -27.51
CA GLU A 7 2.53 -11.71 -27.42
C GLU A 7 3.05 -11.00 -28.68
N PRO A 8 4.11 -11.47 -29.36
CA PRO A 8 4.61 -10.80 -30.57
C PRO A 8 3.60 -10.71 -31.72
N LEU A 9 2.68 -11.67 -31.86
CA LEU A 9 1.63 -11.66 -32.90
C LEU A 9 0.58 -10.56 -32.70
N ARG A 10 0.62 -9.85 -31.58
CA ARG A 10 -0.28 -8.74 -31.25
C ARG A 10 0.32 -7.38 -31.61
N GLU A 11 1.60 -7.32 -31.99
CA GLU A 11 2.25 -6.09 -32.46
C GLU A 11 2.06 -5.90 -33.97
N GLU A 12 1.99 -4.64 -34.43
CA GLU A 12 1.91 -4.34 -35.86
C GLU A 12 3.18 -4.77 -36.58
N GLY A 13 3.04 -5.67 -37.57
CA GLY A 13 4.15 -6.17 -38.39
C GLY A 13 4.49 -7.66 -38.21
N TYR A 14 3.87 -8.34 -37.25
CA TYR A 14 4.01 -9.79 -37.05
C TYR A 14 2.75 -10.53 -37.53
N GLU A 15 2.92 -11.47 -38.44
CA GLU A 15 1.79 -12.26 -39.01
C GLU A 15 1.78 -13.71 -38.54
N THR A 16 2.95 -14.31 -38.31
CA THR A 16 3.09 -15.73 -37.94
C THR A 16 4.24 -15.97 -36.96
N LEU A 17 4.10 -16.98 -36.10
CA LEU A 17 5.16 -17.50 -35.21
C LEU A 17 5.36 -18.98 -35.47
N GLU A 18 6.60 -19.37 -35.73
CA GLU A 18 6.98 -20.76 -35.99
C GLU A 18 8.04 -21.23 -35.00
N PHE A 19 7.75 -22.32 -34.32
CA PHE A 19 8.67 -22.97 -33.40
C PHE A 19 9.23 -24.22 -34.05
N TYR A 20 10.56 -24.35 -34.08
CA TYR A 20 11.27 -25.44 -34.73
C TYR A 20 11.92 -26.34 -33.67
N GLU A 21 11.78 -27.66 -33.81
CA GLU A 21 12.54 -28.62 -32.99
C GLU A 21 13.33 -29.57 -33.89
N LYS A 22 14.66 -29.41 -33.81
CA LYS A 22 15.78 -30.20 -34.38
C LYS A 22 15.76 -30.67 -35.83
N ASP A 23 14.64 -30.79 -36.55
CA ASP A 23 14.60 -31.04 -38.00
C ASP A 23 13.22 -30.73 -38.65
N GLY A 24 12.41 -29.86 -38.05
CA GLY A 24 11.16 -29.40 -38.66
C GLY A 24 10.36 -28.40 -37.82
N VAL A 25 9.40 -27.72 -38.45
CA VAL A 25 8.39 -26.87 -37.78
C VAL A 25 7.56 -27.75 -36.86
N TYR A 26 7.64 -27.51 -35.56
CA TYR A 26 6.89 -28.23 -34.53
C TYR A 26 5.52 -27.61 -34.31
N VAL A 27 5.43 -26.27 -34.32
CA VAL A 27 4.15 -25.55 -34.17
C VAL A 27 4.19 -24.23 -34.94
N HIS A 28 3.13 -23.96 -35.69
CA HIS A 28 2.86 -22.70 -36.37
C HIS A 28 1.64 -22.03 -35.72
N PHE A 29 1.75 -20.74 -35.42
CA PHE A 29 0.64 -19.91 -34.93
C PHE A 29 0.45 -18.74 -35.89
N GLY A 30 -0.74 -18.62 -36.46
CA GLY A 30 -1.17 -17.42 -37.17
C GLY A 30 -1.80 -16.40 -36.24
N LYS A 31 -2.00 -15.18 -36.74
CA LYS A 31 -2.71 -14.12 -36.01
C LYS A 31 -4.12 -14.54 -35.57
N ASP A 32 -4.78 -15.40 -36.33
CA ASP A 32 -6.12 -15.94 -36.04
C ASP A 32 -6.12 -16.97 -34.89
N ASP A 33 -4.96 -17.55 -34.57
CA ASP A 33 -4.80 -18.51 -33.46
C ASP A 33 -4.54 -17.80 -32.12
N VAL A 34 -4.36 -16.49 -32.14
CA VAL A 34 -4.22 -15.68 -30.93
C VAL A 34 -5.61 -15.50 -30.34
N PRO A 35 -5.94 -16.14 -29.20
CA PRO A 35 -7.22 -15.87 -28.55
C PRO A 35 -7.28 -14.37 -28.25
N GLU A 36 -8.36 -13.73 -28.70
CA GLU A 36 -8.67 -12.37 -28.31
C GLU A 36 -8.60 -12.34 -26.78
N ARG A 37 -7.84 -11.40 -26.22
CA ARG A 37 -7.96 -11.07 -24.80
C ARG A 37 -9.30 -10.37 -24.66
N ASP A 38 -10.38 -11.13 -24.75
CA ASP A 38 -11.64 -10.67 -24.24
C ASP A 38 -11.40 -10.45 -22.74
N GLY A 39 -11.67 -9.23 -22.26
CA GLY A 39 -11.33 -8.81 -20.90
C GLY A 39 -11.99 -9.63 -19.79
N SER A 40 -12.75 -10.66 -20.15
CA SER A 40 -13.49 -11.59 -19.31
C SER A 40 -12.62 -12.61 -18.56
N ASP A 41 -11.38 -12.84 -18.98
CA ASP A 41 -10.41 -13.70 -18.28
C ASP A 41 -9.50 -12.93 -17.31
N LEU A 42 -9.66 -11.60 -17.23
CA LEU A 42 -9.22 -10.85 -16.08
C LEU A 42 -10.32 -11.02 -15.03
N PRO A 43 -10.02 -11.43 -13.78
CA PRO A 43 -11.05 -11.43 -12.75
C PRO A 43 -11.66 -10.03 -12.71
N GLU A 44 -12.95 -9.93 -13.06
CA GLU A 44 -13.71 -8.70 -12.88
C GLU A 44 -13.55 -8.33 -11.40
N VAL A 45 -12.78 -7.29 -11.12
CA VAL A 45 -12.79 -6.67 -9.79
C VAL A 45 -14.10 -5.93 -9.71
N ILE A 46 -15.17 -6.66 -9.35
CA ILE A 46 -16.49 -6.11 -9.16
C ILE A 46 -16.35 -5.01 -8.09
N PRO A 47 -16.61 -3.73 -8.41
CA PRO A 47 -16.39 -2.62 -7.48
C PRO A 47 -17.33 -2.64 -6.26
N GLN A 48 -18.21 -3.63 -6.13
CA GLN A 48 -19.19 -3.77 -5.04
C GLN A 48 -18.61 -4.33 -3.74
N ASN A 49 -17.40 -4.89 -3.74
CA ASN A 49 -16.83 -5.51 -2.54
C ASN A 49 -15.74 -4.67 -1.85
N VAL A 50 -15.55 -3.42 -2.26
CA VAL A 50 -14.61 -2.51 -1.60
C VAL A 50 -15.35 -1.77 -0.49
N HIS A 51 -15.01 -2.07 0.75
CA HIS A 51 -15.53 -1.37 1.91
C HIS A 51 -14.51 -0.35 2.39
N THR A 52 -14.94 0.90 2.50
CA THR A 52 -14.14 1.99 3.06
C THR A 52 -14.80 2.49 4.33
N SER A 53 -14.04 2.51 5.42
CA SER A 53 -14.47 3.04 6.71
C SER A 53 -13.53 4.14 7.16
N THR A 54 -14.06 5.25 7.65
CA THR A 54 -13.27 6.35 8.21
C THR A 54 -13.47 6.41 9.72
N ILE A 55 -12.38 6.37 10.47
CA ILE A 55 -12.38 6.32 11.93
C ILE A 55 -11.41 7.38 12.44
N ARG A 56 -11.85 8.21 13.38
CA ARG A 56 -10.95 9.10 14.11
C ARG A 56 -10.23 8.30 15.19
N ALA A 57 -8.91 8.22 15.10
CA ALA A 57 -8.11 7.40 15.99
C ALA A 57 -6.75 8.06 16.31
N GLY A 58 -6.25 7.76 17.51
CA GLY A 58 -4.87 8.05 17.90
C GLY A 58 -3.93 7.00 17.32
N VAL A 59 -3.00 7.39 16.44
CA VAL A 59 -1.99 6.48 15.86
C VAL A 59 -0.58 6.91 16.23
N LYS A 60 0.24 5.98 16.71
CA LYS A 60 1.62 6.28 17.12
C LYS A 60 2.57 6.17 15.94
N ILE A 61 3.39 7.19 15.70
CA ILE A 61 4.41 7.15 14.64
C ILE A 61 5.51 6.18 15.07
N ARG A 62 5.76 5.13 14.28
CA ARG A 62 6.91 4.22 14.45
C ARG A 62 8.08 4.66 13.59
N ARG A 63 7.79 4.95 12.32
CA ARG A 63 8.77 5.41 11.34
C ARG A 63 8.11 6.46 10.45
N ALA A 64 8.62 7.69 10.55
CA ALA A 64 8.28 8.76 9.63
C ALA A 64 9.21 8.67 8.40
N VAL A 65 8.64 8.85 7.22
CA VAL A 65 9.42 9.05 5.99
C VAL A 65 9.29 10.53 5.63
N TYR A 66 10.42 11.24 5.62
CA TYR A 66 10.46 12.69 5.47
C TYR A 66 10.32 13.15 4.01
N GLU A 67 10.24 12.23 3.05
CA GLU A 67 10.22 12.54 1.62
C GLU A 67 8.92 12.06 0.95
N GLY A 68 8.20 13.01 0.34
CA GLY A 68 7.03 12.76 -0.51
C GLY A 68 5.82 12.14 0.20
N LYS A 69 4.89 11.54 -0.56
CA LYS A 69 3.69 10.81 -0.06
C LYS A 69 4.00 9.38 0.38
N SER A 70 5.25 9.12 0.77
CA SER A 70 5.75 7.78 1.07
C SER A 70 4.93 7.10 2.16
N ARG A 71 4.97 5.77 2.21
CA ARG A 71 4.27 5.00 3.24
C ARG A 71 4.96 5.19 4.59
N TRP A 72 4.20 5.64 5.58
CA TRP A 72 4.65 5.79 6.96
C TRP A 72 4.25 4.53 7.73
N THR A 73 5.08 4.13 8.69
CA THR A 73 4.70 3.05 9.61
C THR A 73 4.13 3.67 10.87
N VAL A 74 2.86 3.41 11.13
CA VAL A 74 2.18 3.82 12.35
C VAL A 74 1.71 2.60 13.14
N MET A 75 1.51 2.80 14.44
CA MET A 75 1.02 1.80 15.36
C MET A 75 -0.36 2.21 15.85
N TYR A 76 -1.36 1.45 15.40
CA TYR A 76 -2.75 1.58 15.84
C TYR A 76 -3.12 0.38 16.71
N LYS A 77 -3.64 -0.70 16.11
CA LYS A 77 -3.78 -2.03 16.74
C LYS A 77 -2.56 -2.91 16.48
N ARG A 78 -2.02 -2.81 15.26
CA ARG A 78 -0.77 -3.43 14.80
C ARG A 78 0.08 -2.36 14.12
N ALA A 79 1.34 -2.69 13.82
CA ALA A 79 2.13 -1.86 12.93
C ALA A 79 1.52 -1.95 11.53
N VAL A 80 1.12 -0.80 10.98
CA VAL A 80 0.50 -0.71 9.65
C VAL A 80 1.23 0.35 8.82
N GLU A 81 1.31 0.10 7.53
CA GLU A 81 1.76 1.09 6.56
C GLU A 81 0.58 1.98 6.19
N VAL A 82 0.75 3.30 6.31
CA VAL A 82 -0.25 4.30 5.96
C VAL A 82 0.30 5.29 4.95
N SER A 83 -0.54 5.73 4.01
CA SER A 83 -0.25 6.92 3.21
C SER A 83 -0.99 8.13 3.79
N PHE A 84 -0.38 9.31 3.67
CA PHE A 84 -1.02 10.57 4.07
C PHE A 84 -1.65 11.25 2.87
N ASP A 85 -2.97 11.46 2.94
CA ASP A 85 -3.73 12.28 1.98
C ASP A 85 -3.82 13.75 2.43
N ASP A 86 -3.52 14.04 3.71
CA ASP A 86 -3.43 15.40 4.25
C ASP A 86 -2.14 16.09 3.80
N LEU A 87 -2.16 16.61 2.56
CA LEU A 87 -1.02 17.30 1.96
C LEU A 87 -0.65 18.59 2.69
N THR A 88 -1.62 19.26 3.29
CA THR A 88 -1.39 20.50 4.04
C THR A 88 -0.60 20.20 5.31
N TRP A 89 -1.01 19.18 6.07
CA TRP A 89 -0.27 18.77 7.26
C TRP A 89 1.13 18.26 6.90
N LEU A 90 1.25 17.46 5.83
CA LEU A 90 2.52 16.91 5.38
C LEU A 90 3.51 18.01 4.95
N ASP A 91 3.05 19.03 4.23
CA ASP A 91 3.88 20.19 3.85
C ASP A 91 4.34 20.97 5.09
N SER A 92 3.44 21.22 6.06
CA SER A 92 3.82 21.86 7.32
C SER A 92 4.82 21.04 8.14
N PHE A 93 4.70 19.71 8.15
CA PHE A 93 5.68 18.82 8.77
C PHE A 93 7.04 18.87 8.05
N GLN A 94 7.05 18.79 6.72
CA GLN A 94 8.28 18.84 5.91
C GLN A 94 9.01 20.19 6.01
N ARG A 95 8.26 21.28 6.18
CA ARG A 95 8.81 22.62 6.44
C ARG A 95 9.26 22.82 7.89
N GLY A 96 9.09 21.83 8.76
CA GLY A 96 9.45 21.90 10.18
C GLY A 96 8.53 22.79 11.02
N GLN A 97 7.35 23.16 10.52
CA GLN A 97 6.35 23.92 11.27
C GLN A 97 5.64 23.05 12.31
N ILE A 98 5.52 21.75 12.03
CA ILE A 98 4.94 20.76 12.93
C ILE A 98 6.02 19.75 13.32
N SER A 99 6.26 19.61 14.63
CA SER A 99 7.16 18.60 15.16
C SER A 99 6.38 17.34 15.53
N ALA A 100 6.60 16.26 14.79
CA ALA A 100 6.01 14.94 15.05
C ALA A 100 7.08 13.84 14.99
N PRO A 101 8.03 13.81 15.95
CA PRO A 101 9.09 12.82 15.95
C PRO A 101 8.53 11.39 16.11
N PRO A 102 9.25 10.36 15.64
CA PRO A 102 8.92 8.96 15.94
C PRO A 102 8.69 8.75 17.44
N GLY A 103 7.59 8.08 17.78
CA GLY A 103 7.11 7.92 19.14
C GLY A 103 5.90 8.77 19.48
N SER A 104 5.68 9.89 18.79
CA SER A 104 4.52 10.77 19.00
C SER A 104 3.22 10.10 18.55
N TYR A 105 2.10 10.51 19.14
CA TYR A 105 0.76 10.11 18.74
C TYR A 105 0.14 11.17 17.83
N LEU A 106 -0.54 10.74 16.78
CA LEU A 106 -1.33 11.57 15.88
C LEU A 106 -2.81 11.31 16.15
N ASP A 107 -3.57 12.35 16.49
CA ASP A 107 -5.03 12.31 16.44
C ASP A 107 -5.44 12.58 14.99
N ALA A 108 -5.89 11.54 14.29
CA ALA A 108 -6.11 11.62 12.86
C ALA A 108 -7.34 10.80 12.41
N ASP A 109 -7.92 11.22 11.29
CA ASP A 109 -8.94 10.47 10.57
C ASP A 109 -8.24 9.41 9.72
N LEU A 110 -8.36 8.15 10.14
CA LEU A 110 -7.81 6.98 9.47
C LEU A 110 -8.91 6.34 8.61
N GLU A 111 -8.66 6.24 7.31
CA GLU A 111 -9.46 5.51 6.35
C GLU A 111 -8.90 4.09 6.21
N GLU A 112 -9.71 3.09 6.55
CA GLU A 112 -9.43 1.67 6.33
C GLU A 112 -10.22 1.22 5.10
N THR A 113 -9.53 0.64 4.13
CA THR A 113 -10.12 0.07 2.92
C THR A 113 -9.80 -1.42 2.86
N TYR A 114 -10.83 -2.26 2.80
CA TYR A 114 -10.69 -3.70 2.66
C TYR A 114 -11.61 -4.22 1.55
N VAL A 115 -11.21 -5.32 0.92
CA VAL A 115 -11.96 -5.96 -0.16
C VAL A 115 -12.57 -7.25 0.38
N THR A 116 -13.82 -7.54 0.05
CA THR A 116 -14.51 -8.79 0.41
C THR A 116 -14.70 -9.71 -0.82
N ASN A 117 -14.82 -11.02 -0.59
CA ASN A 117 -15.27 -11.97 -1.63
C ASN A 117 -16.81 -12.07 -1.65
N GLU A 118 -17.34 -12.86 -2.58
CA GLU A 118 -18.77 -13.14 -2.71
C GLU A 118 -19.39 -13.78 -1.45
N ASN A 119 -18.57 -14.35 -0.56
CA ASN A 119 -18.99 -14.92 0.73
C ASN A 119 -18.94 -13.91 1.89
N GLY A 120 -18.56 -12.65 1.62
CA GLY A 120 -18.40 -11.61 2.64
C GLY A 120 -17.13 -11.74 3.49
N GLU A 121 -16.18 -12.60 3.09
CA GLU A 121 -14.90 -12.76 3.77
C GLU A 121 -13.89 -11.74 3.24
N MET A 122 -13.04 -11.21 4.13
CA MET A 122 -11.99 -10.26 3.74
C MET A 122 -10.92 -10.96 2.87
N VAL A 123 -10.68 -10.41 1.69
CA VAL A 123 -9.64 -10.85 0.76
C VAL A 123 -8.45 -9.90 0.85
N GLY A 124 -7.34 -10.41 1.39
CA GLY A 124 -6.08 -9.68 1.51
C GLY A 124 -5.99 -8.80 2.76
N ASP A 125 -4.91 -8.03 2.84
CA ASP A 125 -4.69 -7.10 3.95
C ASP A 125 -5.40 -5.76 3.71
N PRO A 126 -6.03 -5.17 4.75
CA PRO A 126 -6.62 -3.85 4.67
C PRO A 126 -5.55 -2.79 4.38
N SER A 127 -5.89 -1.86 3.48
CA SER A 127 -5.10 -0.66 3.22
C SER A 127 -5.54 0.46 4.15
N TYR A 128 -4.59 1.22 4.67
CA TYR A 128 -4.84 2.32 5.59
C TYR A 128 -4.34 3.64 5.03
N LYS A 129 -5.12 4.70 5.19
CA LYS A 129 -4.76 6.07 4.78
C LYS A 129 -5.11 7.07 5.85
N VAL A 130 -4.23 8.03 6.10
CA VAL A 130 -4.51 9.16 6.97
C VAL A 130 -5.10 10.29 6.14
N LYS A 131 -6.40 10.57 6.33
CA LYS A 131 -7.14 11.59 5.57
C LYS A 131 -6.89 12.99 6.11
N LYS A 132 -6.83 13.12 7.43
CA LYS A 132 -6.68 14.39 8.10
C LYS A 132 -6.01 14.22 9.45
N VAL A 133 -5.08 15.09 9.80
CA VAL A 133 -4.49 15.13 11.14
C VAL A 133 -5.07 16.31 11.91
N HIS A 134 -5.68 16.04 13.06
CA HIS A 134 -6.26 17.07 13.94
C HIS A 134 -5.24 17.59 14.96
N GLY A 135 -4.28 16.75 15.36
CA GLY A 135 -3.26 17.15 16.33
C GLY A 135 -2.15 16.12 16.52
N VAL A 136 -1.05 16.59 17.12
CA VAL A 136 0.11 15.77 17.49
C VAL A 136 0.28 15.83 19.00
N ILE A 137 0.29 14.66 19.64
CA ILE A 137 0.54 14.50 21.07
C ILE A 137 1.95 13.91 21.22
N PRO A 138 2.95 14.71 21.64
CA PRO A 138 4.30 14.21 21.86
C PRO A 138 4.32 13.19 23.01
N GLN A 139 5.34 12.32 23.04
CA GLN A 139 5.50 11.43 24.19
C GLN A 139 5.77 12.26 25.46
N PRO A 140 5.24 11.84 26.63
CA PRO A 140 5.60 12.48 27.88
C PRO A 140 7.11 12.40 28.08
N GLU A 141 7.73 13.53 28.43
CA GLU A 141 9.15 13.56 28.74
C GLU A 141 9.45 12.54 29.83
N GLN A 142 10.36 11.60 29.51
CA GLN A 142 10.81 10.63 30.47
C GLN A 142 11.64 11.37 31.52
N ARG A 143 11.03 11.73 32.65
CA ARG A 143 11.76 12.30 33.79
C ARG A 143 12.86 11.31 34.17
N ARG A 144 14.12 11.74 34.04
CA ARG A 144 15.24 11.02 34.66
C ARG A 144 14.93 10.90 36.15
N LEU A 145 14.82 9.66 36.63
CA LEU A 145 14.90 9.39 38.05
C LEU A 145 16.35 9.64 38.45
N ASP A 146 16.63 10.83 38.97
CA ASP A 146 17.87 11.08 39.68
C ASP A 146 17.83 10.25 40.96
N PHE A 147 18.45 9.06 40.92
CA PHE A 147 18.74 8.30 42.12
C PHE A 147 19.75 9.12 42.91
N LYS A 148 19.26 9.81 43.94
CA LYS A 148 20.10 10.43 44.95
C LYS A 148 20.84 9.29 45.64
N ASP A 149 22.13 9.15 45.33
CA ASP A 149 23.02 8.19 45.96
C ASP A 149 23.16 8.60 47.43
N ASP A 150 22.27 8.05 48.27
CA ASP A 150 22.38 8.13 49.72
C ASP A 150 23.37 7.05 50.15
N SER A 151 24.64 7.22 49.76
CA SER A 151 25.74 6.47 50.35
C SER A 151 25.92 7.00 51.78
N ALA A 152 25.21 6.32 52.68
CA ALA A 152 25.29 6.49 54.12
C ALA A 152 26.74 6.51 54.62
N SER A 153 26.98 7.43 55.55
CA SER A 153 28.23 7.68 56.28
C SER A 153 28.71 6.50 57.12
#